data_AF-A0A7S1S216-F1
#
_entry.id   AF-A0A7S1S216-F1
#
_cell.length_a   1.000
_cell.length_b   1.000
_cell.length_c   1.000
_cell.angle_alpha   90.00
_cell.angle_beta   90.00
_cell.angle_gamma   90.00
#
_symmetry.space_group_name_H-M   'P 1'
#
loop_
_entity.id
_entity.type
_entity.pdbx_description
1 polymer ?
#
loop_
_entity_poly.entity_id
_entity_poly.type
_entity_poly.pdbx_seq_one_letter_code
_entity_poly.pdbx_strand_id
1 'polypeptide(L)'
;QLHFRALPALLGARSQSRPFGKPADEPPDVDAPTSSDGSRVLWRARPLTRELEATATSLGYSAAVTGGGLGLGLLGIAPFAPPTPFMLGLMLAVLQVRLAHTWLSRQLRAQARRHVTELALQESGAALVLQLRCDGGLARTLRLARAEGRPKPSLADVLASGRTFVFFDEKLGGSGDAEALEKVRNSEYVITAEDIAVEPFPDESQEEADKMVQPLLGLTHDHLQKLMGKDGAAPSDSLADIARTAHLTAGVILAGGVVVGVGGQYAAANDL
;
A
#
# COMPACT_ATOMS: atom_id res chain seq x y z
N GLN A 1 -31.10 -13.70 39.07
CA GLN A 1 -30.57 -14.99 38.57
C GLN A 1 -30.45 -14.86 37.05
N LEU A 2 -29.25 -14.61 36.56
CA LEU A 2 -28.94 -14.46 35.13
C LEU A 2 -27.96 -15.57 34.75
N HIS A 3 -28.39 -16.42 33.82
CA HIS A 3 -27.61 -17.54 33.30
C HIS A 3 -26.47 -17.02 32.42
N PHE A 4 -25.23 -17.16 32.88
CA PHE A 4 -24.04 -17.11 32.03
C PHE A 4 -23.86 -18.49 31.38
N ARG A 5 -24.06 -18.56 30.06
CA ARG A 5 -23.63 -19.71 29.23
C ARG A 5 -22.13 -19.60 29.01
N ALA A 6 -21.38 -20.56 29.54
CA ALA A 6 -20.02 -20.85 29.14
C ALA A 6 -20.02 -21.54 27.76
N LEU A 7 -19.04 -21.19 26.92
CA LEU A 7 -18.59 -22.00 25.79
C LEU A 7 -17.05 -22.02 25.77
N PRO A 8 -16.42 -23.10 25.28
CA PRO A 8 -15.11 -23.54 25.69
C PRO A 8 -14.00 -23.28 24.65
N ALA A 9 -12.77 -23.42 25.15
CA ALA A 9 -11.52 -23.85 24.49
C ALA A 9 -11.49 -23.95 22.95
N LEU A 10 -10.61 -23.14 22.34
CA LEU A 10 -9.96 -23.44 21.07
C LEU A 10 -8.45 -23.23 21.23
N LEU A 11 -7.79 -24.25 21.78
CA LEU A 11 -6.34 -24.47 21.74
C LEU A 11 -6.12 -25.67 20.83
N GLY A 12 -5.48 -25.46 19.68
CA GLY A 12 -5.09 -26.57 18.80
C GLY A 12 -5.03 -26.22 17.33
N ALA A 13 -4.01 -25.48 16.91
CA ALA A 13 -3.55 -25.52 15.52
C ALA A 13 -2.08 -25.94 15.53
N ARG A 14 -1.88 -27.22 15.19
CA ARG A 14 -0.59 -27.85 14.90
C ARG A 14 0.18 -27.04 13.85
N SER A 15 1.36 -26.56 14.22
CA SER A 15 2.41 -26.21 13.26
C SER A 15 2.88 -27.49 12.58
N GLN A 16 2.43 -27.73 11.36
CA GLN A 16 3.05 -28.69 10.46
C GLN A 16 4.16 -27.97 9.70
N SER A 17 5.40 -28.25 10.11
CA SER A 17 6.61 -27.99 9.36
C SER A 17 6.52 -28.68 7.99
N ARG A 18 6.42 -27.90 6.91
CA ARG A 18 6.73 -28.39 5.56
C ARG A 18 8.24 -28.24 5.30
N PRO A 19 8.87 -29.23 4.66
CA PRO A 19 10.30 -29.20 4.39
C PRO A 19 10.63 -28.16 3.30
N PHE A 20 11.77 -27.50 3.49
CA PHE A 20 12.42 -26.62 2.52
C PHE A 20 12.58 -27.33 1.17
N GLY A 21 11.83 -26.87 0.17
CA GLY A 21 12.05 -27.15 -1.24
C GLY A 21 13.14 -26.24 -1.80
N LYS A 22 14.02 -26.85 -2.59
CA LYS A 22 15.16 -26.30 -3.35
C LYS A 22 14.84 -24.96 -4.07
N PRO A 23 15.81 -24.04 -4.22
CA PRO A 23 15.61 -22.79 -4.97
C PRO A 23 15.42 -23.11 -6.45
N ALA A 24 14.25 -22.74 -6.99
CA ALA A 24 14.03 -22.65 -8.42
C ALA A 24 14.50 -21.27 -8.90
N ASP A 25 15.77 -21.19 -9.28
CA ASP A 25 16.26 -20.18 -10.21
C ASP A 25 15.74 -20.55 -11.61
N GLU A 26 14.47 -20.28 -11.87
CA GLU A 26 13.91 -20.24 -13.21
C GLU A 26 12.78 -19.19 -13.19
N PRO A 27 12.83 -18.15 -14.03
CA PRO A 27 11.73 -17.19 -14.10
C PRO A 27 10.48 -17.93 -14.57
N PRO A 28 9.34 -17.81 -13.88
CA PRO A 28 8.10 -18.36 -14.40
C PRO A 28 7.80 -17.65 -15.72
N ASP A 29 7.74 -18.43 -16.80
CA ASP A 29 7.07 -18.04 -18.04
C ASP A 29 5.66 -17.63 -17.64
N VAL A 30 5.45 -16.31 -17.59
CA VAL A 30 4.13 -15.73 -17.44
C VAL A 30 3.47 -15.94 -18.79
N ASP A 31 2.62 -16.97 -18.87
CA ASP A 31 1.71 -17.19 -19.98
C ASP A 31 1.05 -15.86 -20.35
N ALA A 32 1.50 -15.30 -21.46
CA ALA A 32 0.95 -14.09 -22.02
C ALA A 32 -0.53 -14.36 -22.32
N PRO A 33 -1.49 -13.54 -21.85
CA PRO A 33 -2.81 -13.57 -22.44
C PRO A 33 -2.63 -13.25 -23.92
N THR A 34 -2.95 -14.23 -24.77
CA THR A 34 -2.97 -14.12 -26.22
C THR A 34 -3.66 -12.81 -26.61
N SER A 35 -2.87 -11.91 -27.19
CA SER A 35 -3.29 -10.61 -27.69
C SER A 35 -4.22 -10.81 -28.89
N SER A 36 -5.51 -10.94 -28.62
CA SER A 36 -6.52 -10.67 -29.63
C SER A 36 -6.65 -9.16 -29.81
N ASP A 37 -6.38 -8.69 -31.03
CA ASP A 37 -6.79 -7.39 -31.58
C ASP A 37 -5.93 -6.16 -31.23
N GLY A 38 -4.94 -5.85 -32.09
CA GLY A 38 -4.37 -4.49 -32.27
C GLY A 38 -3.67 -3.81 -31.10
N SER A 39 -3.58 -4.44 -29.92
CA SER A 39 -2.99 -3.85 -28.72
C SER A 39 -1.47 -4.02 -28.68
N ARG A 40 -0.74 -2.91 -28.55
CA ARG A 40 0.72 -2.85 -28.49
C ARG A 40 1.18 -2.53 -27.08
N VAL A 41 1.94 -3.44 -26.46
CA VAL A 41 2.52 -3.21 -25.12
C VAL A 41 3.69 -2.22 -25.22
N LEU A 42 3.59 -1.11 -24.50
CA LEU A 42 4.59 -0.04 -24.45
C LEU A 42 5.54 -0.17 -23.26
N TRP A 43 5.03 -0.67 -22.13
CA TRP A 43 5.77 -0.80 -20.88
C TRP A 43 5.44 -2.10 -20.18
N ARG A 44 6.45 -2.73 -19.58
CA ARG A 44 6.26 -3.84 -18.65
C ARG A 44 7.24 -3.73 -17.49
N ALA A 45 6.75 -3.95 -16.28
CA ALA A 45 7.54 -4.01 -15.05
C ALA A 45 7.20 -5.25 -14.25
N ARG A 46 8.16 -5.73 -13.45
CA ARG A 46 7.90 -6.79 -12.48
C ARG A 46 6.92 -6.29 -11.40
N PRO A 47 5.97 -7.13 -10.95
CA PRO A 47 5.14 -6.78 -9.80
C PRO A 47 5.96 -6.67 -8.51
N LEU A 48 5.42 -5.94 -7.53
CA LEU A 48 5.99 -5.70 -6.20
C LEU A 48 5.49 -6.71 -5.16
N THR A 49 4.94 -7.84 -5.59
CA THR A 49 4.29 -8.83 -4.71
C THR A 49 5.19 -9.23 -3.53
N ARG A 50 6.48 -9.48 -3.78
CA ARG A 50 7.43 -9.88 -2.72
C ARG A 50 7.69 -8.74 -1.73
N GLU A 51 7.90 -7.53 -2.22
CA GLU A 51 8.13 -6.34 -1.40
C GLU A 51 6.89 -5.97 -0.57
N LEU A 52 5.70 -6.15 -1.14
CA LEU A 52 4.42 -5.93 -0.47
C LEU A 52 4.20 -6.96 0.63
N GLU A 53 4.39 -8.25 0.36
CA GLU A 53 4.26 -9.31 1.36
C GLU A 53 5.27 -9.15 2.51
N ALA A 54 6.52 -8.81 2.19
CA ALA A 54 7.55 -8.55 3.19
C ALA A 54 7.19 -7.35 4.08
N THR A 55 6.73 -6.24 3.47
CA THR A 55 6.31 -5.05 4.21
C THR A 55 5.05 -5.33 5.04
N ALA A 56 4.05 -6.01 4.51
CA ALA A 56 2.84 -6.38 5.24
C ALA A 56 3.15 -7.26 6.46
N THR A 57 4.06 -8.23 6.28
CA THR A 57 4.55 -9.08 7.37
C THR A 57 5.26 -8.25 8.44
N SER A 58 6.14 -7.32 8.03
CA SER A 58 6.82 -6.38 8.92
C SER A 58 5.82 -5.50 9.70
N LEU A 59 4.79 -4.98 9.05
CA LEU A 59 3.73 -4.20 9.70
C LEU A 59 2.97 -5.02 10.77
N GLY A 60 2.71 -6.30 10.49
CA GLY A 60 2.10 -7.22 11.45
C GLY A 60 2.98 -7.43 12.69
N TYR A 61 4.28 -7.71 12.48
CA TYR A 61 5.23 -7.84 13.59
C TYR A 61 5.40 -6.55 14.39
N SER A 62 5.53 -5.40 13.72
CA SER A 62 5.61 -4.10 14.39
C SER A 62 4.38 -3.79 15.24
N ALA A 63 3.18 -4.10 14.75
CA ALA A 63 1.96 -3.91 15.54
C ALA A 63 1.95 -4.79 16.79
N ALA A 64 2.37 -6.05 16.68
CA ALA A 64 2.49 -6.96 17.82
C ALA A 64 3.53 -6.48 18.84
N VAL A 65 4.72 -6.07 18.38
CA VAL A 65 5.80 -5.52 19.22
C VAL A 65 5.35 -4.25 19.94
N THR A 66 4.68 -3.35 19.22
CA THR A 66 4.12 -2.11 19.78
C THR A 66 3.10 -2.42 20.87
N GLY A 67 2.16 -3.32 20.59
CA GLY A 67 1.15 -3.77 21.56
C GLY A 67 1.78 -4.40 22.80
N GLY A 68 2.81 -5.23 22.61
CA GLY A 68 3.59 -5.81 23.71
C GLY A 68 4.31 -4.75 24.56
N GLY A 69 4.96 -3.78 23.92
CA GLY A 69 5.60 -2.65 24.59
C GLY A 69 4.63 -1.82 25.43
N LEU A 70 3.51 -1.42 24.84
CA LEU A 70 2.46 -0.70 25.59
C LEU A 70 1.91 -1.54 26.74
N GLY A 71 1.69 -2.84 26.52
CA GLY A 71 1.28 -3.77 27.56
C GLY A 71 2.26 -3.83 28.74
N LEU A 72 3.56 -3.94 28.47
CA LEU A 72 4.60 -3.94 29.50
C LEU A 72 4.65 -2.61 30.28
N GLY A 73 4.55 -1.47 29.57
CA GLY A 73 4.50 -0.17 30.22
C GLY A 73 3.28 -0.02 31.12
N LEU A 74 2.12 -0.49 30.66
CA LEU A 74 0.90 -0.50 31.46
C LEU A 74 1.03 -1.39 32.70
N LEU A 75 1.61 -2.59 32.57
CA LEU A 75 1.89 -3.46 33.71
C LEU A 75 2.82 -2.81 34.74
N GLY A 76 3.79 -2.00 34.30
CA GLY A 76 4.67 -1.24 35.19
C GLY A 76 3.95 -0.18 36.01
N ILE A 77 2.99 0.54 35.41
CA ILE A 77 2.23 1.58 36.12
C ILE A 77 1.03 1.04 36.90
N ALA A 78 0.60 -0.20 36.62
CA ALA A 78 -0.60 -0.79 37.20
C ALA A 78 -0.65 -0.74 38.74
N PRO A 79 0.45 -0.94 39.50
CA PRO A 79 0.43 -0.82 40.96
C PRO A 79 0.13 0.60 41.48
N PHE A 80 0.39 1.62 40.67
CA PHE A 80 0.33 3.03 41.07
C PHE A 80 -0.87 3.78 40.48
N ALA A 81 -1.57 3.17 39.53
CA ALA A 81 -2.68 3.78 38.82
C ALA A 81 -4.04 3.35 39.41
N PRO A 82 -4.98 4.28 39.63
CA PRO A 82 -6.35 3.90 39.97
C PRO A 82 -6.97 3.08 38.82
N PRO A 83 -7.91 2.14 39.09
CA PRO A 83 -8.44 1.23 38.07
C PRO A 83 -9.07 1.94 36.86
N THR A 84 -9.81 3.04 37.09
CA THR A 84 -10.52 3.76 36.03
C THR A 84 -9.57 4.42 35.00
N PRO A 85 -8.61 5.27 35.38
CA PRO A 85 -7.65 5.85 34.43
C PRO A 85 -6.74 4.80 33.78
N PHE A 86 -6.39 3.71 34.50
CA PHE A 86 -5.63 2.60 33.92
C PHE A 86 -6.37 1.95 32.73
N MET A 87 -7.65 1.61 32.92
CA MET A 87 -8.47 1.01 31.85
C MET A 87 -8.65 1.96 30.66
N LEU A 88 -8.82 3.27 30.91
CA LEU A 88 -8.90 4.27 29.85
C LEU A 88 -7.58 4.37 29.06
N GLY A 89 -6.44 4.36 29.75
CA GLY A 89 -5.12 4.33 29.12
C GLY A 89 -4.92 3.09 28.25
N LEU A 90 -5.33 1.91 28.73
CA LEU A 90 -5.29 0.66 27.97
C LEU A 90 -6.15 0.73 26.69
N MET A 91 -7.37 1.27 26.80
CA MET A 91 -8.25 1.43 25.64
C MET A 91 -7.65 2.36 24.58
N LEU A 92 -7.08 3.49 25.01
CA LEU A 92 -6.42 4.44 24.12
C LEU A 92 -5.19 3.83 23.44
N ALA A 93 -4.38 3.07 24.18
CA ALA A 93 -3.23 2.35 23.64
C ALA A 93 -3.64 1.36 22.53
N VAL A 94 -4.68 0.56 22.77
CA VAL A 94 -5.20 -0.39 21.77
C VAL A 94 -5.72 0.35 20.54
N LEU A 95 -6.45 1.45 20.74
CA LEU A 95 -6.96 2.27 19.64
C LEU A 95 -5.83 2.86 18.81
N GLN A 96 -4.77 3.39 19.45
CA GLN A 96 -3.60 3.95 18.77
C GLN A 96 -2.88 2.90 17.92
N VAL A 97 -2.63 1.70 18.45
CA VAL A 97 -1.97 0.62 17.70
C VAL A 97 -2.81 0.23 16.48
N ARG A 98 -4.13 0.08 16.65
CA ARG A 98 -5.02 -0.29 15.53
C ARG A 98 -5.10 0.80 14.46
N LEU A 99 -5.24 2.07 14.87
CA LEU A 99 -5.28 3.18 13.93
C LEU A 99 -3.96 3.31 13.16
N ALA A 100 -2.82 3.19 13.84
CA ALA A 100 -1.51 3.22 13.20
C ALA A 100 -1.33 2.07 12.20
N HIS A 101 -1.67 0.83 12.59
CA HIS A 101 -1.59 -0.33 11.71
C HIS A 101 -2.51 -0.19 10.48
N THR A 102 -3.76 0.27 10.69
CA THR A 102 -4.73 0.50 9.60
C THR A 102 -4.22 1.57 8.64
N TRP A 103 -3.67 2.66 9.17
CA TRP A 103 -3.11 3.75 8.38
C TRP A 103 -1.93 3.29 7.51
N LEU A 104 -0.96 2.58 8.09
CA LEU A 104 0.20 2.07 7.36
C LEU A 104 -0.19 1.01 6.32
N SER A 105 -1.18 0.17 6.61
CA SER A 105 -1.72 -0.80 5.66
C SER A 105 -2.39 -0.11 4.46
N ARG A 106 -3.13 0.98 4.71
CA ARG A 106 -3.68 1.83 3.62
C ARG A 106 -2.56 2.47 2.81
N GLN A 107 -1.50 2.95 3.44
CA GLN A 107 -0.36 3.48 2.69
C GLN A 107 0.28 2.40 1.81
N LEU A 108 0.52 1.20 2.34
CA LEU A 108 1.06 0.05 1.58
C LEU A 108 0.20 -0.28 0.34
N ARG A 109 -1.12 -0.40 0.52
CA ARG A 109 -2.04 -0.70 -0.60
C ARG A 109 -2.07 0.43 -1.64
N ALA A 110 -1.98 1.69 -1.20
CA ALA A 110 -1.86 2.83 -2.12
C ALA A 110 -0.55 2.79 -2.92
N GLN A 111 0.56 2.35 -2.31
CA GLN A 111 1.83 2.17 -3.01
C GLN A 111 1.73 1.10 -4.10
N ALA A 112 1.09 -0.04 -3.79
CA ALA A 112 0.85 -1.09 -4.78
C ALA A 112 0.05 -0.56 -5.99
N ARG A 113 -1.08 0.11 -5.71
CA ARG A 113 -2.01 0.59 -6.73
C ARG A 113 -1.46 1.66 -7.67
N ARG A 114 -0.42 2.39 -7.28
CA ARG A 114 0.22 3.34 -8.19
C ARG A 114 1.33 2.73 -9.04
N HIS A 115 1.86 1.56 -8.70
CA HIS A 115 2.94 0.90 -9.45
C HIS A 115 2.42 0.31 -10.76
N VAL A 116 2.86 0.82 -11.90
CA VAL A 116 2.44 0.34 -13.22
C VAL A 116 3.24 -0.91 -13.62
N THR A 117 2.53 -2.02 -13.77
CA THR A 117 3.09 -3.30 -14.23
C THR A 117 3.01 -3.47 -15.73
N GLU A 118 1.99 -2.91 -16.38
CA GLU A 118 1.82 -2.99 -17.83
C GLU A 118 1.15 -1.73 -18.38
N LEU A 119 1.66 -1.21 -19.49
CA LEU A 119 1.01 -0.19 -20.31
C LEU A 119 0.84 -0.74 -21.71
N ALA A 120 -0.39 -0.76 -22.20
CA ALA A 120 -0.69 -1.13 -23.58
C ALA A 120 -1.43 0.00 -24.29
N LEU A 121 -1.15 0.16 -25.58
CA LEU A 121 -1.77 1.12 -26.47
C LEU A 121 -2.59 0.37 -27.51
N GLN A 122 -3.86 0.73 -27.62
CA GLN A 122 -4.74 0.25 -28.68
C GLN A 122 -5.12 1.43 -29.57
N GLU A 123 -4.75 1.33 -30.84
CA GLU A 123 -5.10 2.31 -31.87
C GLU A 123 -6.36 1.83 -32.59
N SER A 124 -7.48 2.53 -32.41
CA SER A 124 -8.75 2.22 -33.08
C SER A 124 -9.18 3.41 -33.94
N GLY A 125 -8.66 3.49 -35.17
CA GLY A 125 -8.93 4.58 -36.09
C GLY A 125 -8.33 5.90 -35.58
N ALA A 126 -9.18 6.90 -35.30
CA ALA A 126 -8.75 8.20 -34.77
C ALA A 126 -8.69 8.25 -33.23
N ALA A 127 -9.13 7.19 -32.55
CA ALA A 127 -9.15 7.13 -31.09
C ALA A 127 -7.95 6.34 -30.56
N LEU A 128 -7.25 6.94 -29.59
CA LEU A 128 -6.16 6.31 -28.86
C LEU A 128 -6.68 5.85 -27.50
N VAL A 129 -6.50 4.56 -27.21
CA VAL A 129 -6.89 3.97 -25.92
C VAL A 129 -5.65 3.44 -25.23
N LEU A 130 -5.38 3.93 -24.03
CA LEU A 130 -4.32 3.41 -23.17
C LEU A 130 -4.93 2.52 -22.10
N GLN A 131 -4.39 1.32 -21.96
CA GLN A 131 -4.71 0.40 -20.88
C GLN A 131 -3.53 0.35 -19.93
N LEU A 132 -3.75 0.80 -18.69
CA LEU A 132 -2.79 0.69 -17.60
C LEU A 132 -3.22 -0.44 -16.69
N ARG A 133 -2.30 -1.36 -16.41
CA ARG A 133 -2.42 -2.28 -15.29
C ARG A 133 -1.41 -1.88 -14.25
N CYS A 134 -1.91 -1.69 -13.06
CA CYS A 134 -1.11 -1.46 -11.88
C CYS A 134 -1.09 -2.71 -11.01
N ASP A 135 -0.13 -2.77 -10.12
CA ASP A 135 -0.15 -3.76 -9.05
C ASP A 135 -1.29 -3.47 -8.06
N GLY A 136 -1.61 -4.42 -7.18
CA GLY A 136 -2.70 -4.27 -6.21
C GLY A 136 -4.10 -4.18 -6.83
N GLY A 137 -4.30 -4.83 -7.99
CA GLY A 137 -5.61 -5.05 -8.58
C GLY A 137 -6.22 -3.87 -9.33
N LEU A 138 -5.45 -2.81 -9.62
CA LEU A 138 -5.97 -1.64 -10.31
C LEU A 138 -5.72 -1.73 -11.82
N ALA A 139 -6.79 -1.63 -12.61
CA ALA A 139 -6.74 -1.45 -14.06
C ALA A 139 -7.45 -0.16 -14.47
N ARG A 140 -6.84 0.59 -15.39
CA ARG A 140 -7.39 1.83 -15.94
C ARG A 140 -7.40 1.76 -17.46
N THR A 141 -8.51 2.15 -18.06
CA THR A 141 -8.62 2.34 -19.51
C THR A 141 -8.85 3.82 -19.78
N LEU A 142 -7.88 4.49 -20.37
CA LEU A 142 -7.92 5.91 -20.71
C LEU A 142 -8.23 6.08 -22.18
N ARG A 143 -9.26 6.85 -22.50
CA ARG A 143 -9.53 7.29 -23.87
C ARG A 143 -8.94 8.67 -24.06
N LEU A 144 -8.17 8.81 -25.12
CA LEU A 144 -7.40 10.01 -25.43
C LEU A 144 -7.93 10.69 -26.68
N ALA A 145 -8.04 12.01 -26.64
CA ALA A 145 -8.35 12.84 -27.80
C ALA A 145 -7.52 14.14 -27.76
N ARG A 146 -7.45 14.87 -28.87
CA ARG A 146 -6.80 16.19 -28.87
C ARG A 146 -7.62 17.17 -28.03
N ALA A 147 -6.95 18.15 -27.42
CA ALA A 147 -7.61 19.13 -26.57
C ALA A 147 -8.58 20.02 -27.38
N GLU A 148 -9.87 19.96 -27.07
CA GLU A 148 -10.89 20.83 -27.65
C GLU A 148 -11.44 21.77 -26.56
N GLY A 149 -10.94 23.01 -26.53
CA GLY A 149 -11.56 24.15 -25.86
C GLY A 149 -11.57 24.21 -24.32
N ARG A 150 -11.33 23.10 -23.60
CA ARG A 150 -11.23 23.10 -22.12
C ARG A 150 -9.78 22.99 -21.64
N PRO A 151 -9.39 23.72 -20.58
CA PRO A 151 -8.06 23.63 -19.98
C PRO A 151 -7.94 22.33 -19.17
N LYS A 152 -7.75 21.21 -19.87
CA LYS A 152 -7.38 19.94 -19.27
C LYS A 152 -5.87 19.75 -19.40
N PRO A 153 -5.21 19.19 -18.38
CA PRO A 153 -3.80 18.85 -18.50
C PRO A 153 -3.59 17.80 -19.58
N SER A 154 -2.47 17.94 -20.30
CA SER A 154 -2.06 16.93 -21.26
C SER A 154 -1.75 15.62 -20.52
N LEU A 155 -1.82 14.50 -21.24
CA LEU A 155 -1.39 13.22 -20.70
C LEU A 155 0.08 13.29 -20.26
N ALA A 156 0.93 13.97 -21.03
CA ALA A 156 2.33 14.22 -20.68
C ALA A 156 2.46 14.84 -19.28
N ASP A 157 1.70 15.90 -19.00
CA ASP A 157 1.71 16.58 -17.70
C ASP A 157 1.22 15.66 -16.57
N VAL A 158 0.18 14.87 -16.83
CA VAL A 158 -0.37 13.91 -15.87
C VAL A 158 0.63 12.81 -15.57
N LEU A 159 1.37 12.29 -16.55
CA LEU A 159 2.37 11.25 -16.32
C LEU A 159 3.63 11.81 -15.65
N ALA A 160 4.04 13.03 -16.00
CA ALA A 160 5.21 13.68 -15.43
C ALA A 160 4.98 14.11 -13.97
N SER A 161 3.85 14.76 -13.69
CA SER A 161 3.54 15.36 -12.38
C SER A 161 2.63 14.49 -11.50
N GLY A 162 1.93 13.52 -12.09
CA GLY A 162 0.99 12.62 -11.41
C GLY A 162 1.61 11.33 -10.88
N ARG A 163 2.92 11.32 -10.59
CA ARG A 163 3.68 10.17 -10.02
C ARG A 163 3.09 9.60 -8.72
N THR A 164 2.29 10.39 -8.03
CA THR A 164 1.52 9.95 -6.85
C THR A 164 0.42 8.94 -7.21
N PHE A 165 -0.15 9.03 -8.41
CA PHE A 165 -1.28 8.21 -8.85
C PHE A 165 -0.86 7.08 -9.79
N VAL A 166 0.15 7.34 -10.62
CA VAL A 166 0.67 6.40 -11.62
C VAL A 166 2.19 6.53 -11.64
N PHE A 167 2.89 5.44 -11.35
CA PHE A 167 4.34 5.42 -11.24
C PHE A 167 4.93 4.32 -12.13
N PHE A 168 5.85 4.72 -13.01
CA PHE A 168 6.63 3.82 -13.85
C PHE A 168 8.00 3.65 -13.19
N ASP A 169 8.22 2.50 -12.52
CA ASP A 169 9.49 2.22 -11.88
C ASP A 169 10.53 1.72 -12.89
N GLU A 170 11.40 2.63 -13.33
CA GLU A 170 12.47 2.36 -14.29
C GLU A 170 13.53 1.37 -13.78
N LYS A 171 13.61 1.12 -12.46
CA LYS A 171 14.49 0.07 -11.91
C LYS A 171 13.89 -1.32 -12.09
N LEU A 172 12.56 -1.42 -12.19
CA LEU A 172 11.81 -2.68 -12.20
C LEU A 172 11.16 -3.00 -13.55
N GLY A 173 11.14 -2.04 -14.46
CA GLY A 173 10.50 -2.17 -15.76
C GLY A 173 11.32 -1.59 -16.90
N GLY A 174 10.84 -1.89 -18.11
CA GLY A 174 11.44 -1.44 -19.34
C GLY A 174 10.37 -1.17 -20.39
N SER A 175 10.71 -0.32 -21.35
CA SER A 175 9.89 -0.08 -22.52
C SER A 175 10.05 -1.21 -23.53
N GLY A 176 8.94 -1.83 -23.93
CA GLY A 176 8.93 -2.80 -25.04
C GLY A 176 9.04 -2.12 -26.40
N ASP A 177 8.55 -0.88 -26.50
CA ASP A 177 8.79 0.03 -27.60
C ASP A 177 9.03 1.45 -27.07
N ALA A 178 10.30 1.84 -27.03
CA ALA A 178 10.72 3.14 -26.53
C ALA A 178 10.14 4.30 -27.38
N GLU A 179 10.04 4.14 -28.70
CA GLU A 179 9.59 5.21 -29.58
C GLU A 179 8.10 5.51 -29.40
N ALA A 180 7.24 4.48 -29.35
CA ALA A 180 5.82 4.71 -29.09
C ALA A 180 5.56 5.16 -27.65
N LEU A 181 6.31 4.66 -26.67
CA LEU A 181 6.21 5.14 -25.30
C LEU A 181 6.57 6.63 -25.19
N GLU A 182 7.65 7.05 -25.85
CA GLU A 182 8.07 8.45 -25.88
C GLU A 182 7.05 9.33 -26.60
N LYS A 183 6.47 8.85 -27.73
CA LYS A 183 5.36 9.54 -28.40
C LYS A 183 4.16 9.76 -27.47
N VAL A 184 3.79 8.75 -26.68
CA VAL A 184 2.71 8.88 -25.69
C VAL A 184 3.10 9.85 -24.58
N ARG A 185 4.32 9.76 -24.04
CA ARG A 185 4.84 10.64 -22.98
C ARG A 185 4.94 12.10 -23.41
N ASN A 186 5.19 12.37 -24.69
CA ASN A 186 5.30 13.72 -25.24
C ASN A 186 4.03 14.17 -26.00
N SER A 187 2.92 13.44 -25.86
CA SER A 187 1.70 13.75 -26.62
C SER A 187 0.88 14.87 -25.98
N GLU A 188 0.26 15.68 -26.85
CA GLU A 188 -0.72 16.72 -26.47
C GLU A 188 -2.12 16.16 -26.22
N TYR A 189 -2.29 14.83 -26.22
CA TYR A 189 -3.59 14.22 -26.00
C TYR A 189 -4.07 14.46 -24.56
N VAL A 190 -5.37 14.66 -24.40
CA VAL A 190 -6.03 14.82 -23.11
C VAL A 190 -6.91 13.61 -22.82
N ILE A 191 -7.07 13.30 -21.52
CA ILE A 191 -7.95 12.23 -21.07
C ILE A 191 -9.40 12.71 -21.20
N THR A 192 -10.17 12.06 -22.07
CA THR A 192 -11.58 12.37 -22.32
C THR A 192 -12.52 11.47 -21.52
N ALA A 193 -12.16 10.20 -21.37
CA ALA A 193 -12.85 9.23 -20.54
C ALA A 193 -11.85 8.32 -19.83
N GLU A 194 -12.25 7.84 -18.67
CA GLU A 194 -11.48 6.91 -17.85
C GLU A 194 -12.43 5.87 -17.27
N ASP A 195 -12.16 4.61 -17.59
CA ASP A 195 -12.81 3.46 -16.98
C ASP A 195 -11.85 2.85 -15.96
N ILE A 196 -12.29 2.68 -14.70
CA ILE A 196 -11.47 2.18 -13.60
C ILE A 196 -12.07 0.86 -13.12
N ALA A 197 -11.24 -0.17 -13.02
CA ALA A 197 -11.57 -1.44 -12.36
C ALA A 197 -10.60 -1.65 -11.20
N VAL A 198 -11.13 -1.92 -10.01
CA VAL A 198 -10.33 -2.12 -8.79
C VAL A 198 -10.72 -3.45 -8.17
N GLU A 199 -9.75 -4.34 -8.04
CA GLU A 199 -9.87 -5.56 -7.25
C GLU A 199 -9.41 -5.28 -5.80
N PRO A 200 -10.21 -5.63 -4.79
CA PRO A 200 -9.86 -5.41 -3.39
C PRO A 200 -8.85 -6.45 -2.91
N PHE A 201 -8.04 -6.07 -1.93
CA PHE A 201 -7.20 -7.04 -1.21
C PHE A 201 -8.05 -7.99 -0.34
N PRO A 202 -7.54 -9.17 0.06
CA PRO A 202 -8.31 -10.15 0.84
C PRO A 202 -8.91 -9.62 2.16
N ASP A 203 -8.28 -8.60 2.74
CA ASP A 203 -8.59 -7.96 4.01
C ASP A 203 -9.11 -6.53 3.83
N GLU A 204 -9.63 -6.21 2.64
CA GLU A 204 -10.17 -4.90 2.27
C GLU A 204 -11.58 -5.06 1.67
N SER A 205 -12.49 -4.12 1.97
CA SER A 205 -13.78 -4.08 1.31
C SER A 205 -13.69 -3.39 -0.05
N GLN A 206 -14.63 -3.70 -0.96
CA GLN A 206 -14.70 -3.00 -2.25
C GLN A 206 -14.83 -1.48 -2.07
N GLU A 207 -15.64 -1.03 -1.11
CA GLU A 207 -15.85 0.39 -0.84
C GLU A 207 -14.57 1.10 -0.39
N GLU A 208 -13.72 0.43 0.41
CA GLU A 208 -12.42 0.99 0.78
C GLU A 208 -11.47 1.03 -0.42
N ALA A 209 -11.45 -0.02 -1.24
CA ALA A 209 -10.63 -0.10 -2.44
C ALA A 209 -10.96 1.05 -3.41
N ASP A 210 -12.25 1.28 -3.68
CA ASP A 210 -12.72 2.33 -4.58
C ASP A 210 -12.35 3.73 -4.07
N LYS A 211 -12.46 3.97 -2.76
CA LYS A 211 -12.10 5.27 -2.13
C LYS A 211 -10.61 5.58 -2.18
N MET A 212 -9.76 4.57 -2.30
CA MET A 212 -8.31 4.74 -2.35
C MET A 212 -7.81 5.14 -3.74
N VAL A 213 -8.63 5.02 -4.78
CA VAL A 213 -8.23 5.27 -6.16
C VAL A 213 -8.75 6.62 -6.62
N GLN A 214 -7.83 7.56 -6.84
CA GLN A 214 -8.16 8.86 -7.45
C GLN A 214 -8.33 8.70 -8.97
N PRO A 215 -9.43 9.16 -9.57
CA PRO A 215 -9.57 9.26 -11.03
C PRO A 215 -8.62 10.31 -11.63
N LEU A 216 -7.94 9.97 -12.71
CA LEU A 216 -7.09 10.88 -13.48
C LEU A 216 -7.89 11.88 -14.30
N LEU A 217 -9.10 11.51 -14.74
CA LEU A 217 -9.99 12.39 -15.51
C LEU A 217 -10.37 13.67 -14.76
N GLY A 218 -10.39 13.62 -13.42
CA GLY A 218 -10.71 14.76 -12.56
C GLY A 218 -9.52 15.66 -12.22
N LEU A 219 -8.32 15.39 -12.75
CA LEU A 219 -7.14 16.20 -12.48
C LEU A 219 -7.17 17.50 -13.28
N THR A 220 -6.78 18.60 -12.62
CA THR A 220 -6.64 19.93 -13.20
C THR A 220 -5.17 20.35 -13.15
N HIS A 221 -4.80 21.39 -13.91
CA HIS A 221 -3.44 21.96 -13.83
C HIS A 221 -3.08 22.38 -12.40
N ASP A 222 -4.01 22.96 -11.65
CA ASP A 222 -3.80 23.36 -10.25
C ASP A 222 -3.50 22.15 -9.33
N HIS A 223 -4.17 21.01 -9.57
CA HIS A 223 -3.89 19.78 -8.83
C HIS A 223 -2.47 19.29 -9.13
N LEU A 224 -2.05 19.29 -10.40
CA LEU A 224 -0.71 18.90 -10.80
C LEU A 224 0.34 19.86 -10.24
N GLN A 225 0.12 21.17 -10.29
CA GLN A 225 1.04 22.17 -9.76
C GLN A 225 1.28 22.02 -8.25
N LYS A 226 0.25 21.64 -7.48
CA LYS A 226 0.38 21.33 -6.03
C LYS A 226 1.18 20.06 -5.74
N LEU A 227 1.37 19.22 -6.75
CA LEU A 227 2.16 17.98 -6.70
C LEU A 227 3.55 18.16 -7.30
N MET A 228 3.75 19.13 -8.19
CA MET A 228 5.07 19.46 -8.74
C MET A 228 6.08 19.76 -7.63
N GLY A 229 7.27 19.16 -7.71
CA GLY A 229 8.32 19.29 -6.69
C GLY A 229 8.15 18.40 -5.46
N LYS A 230 7.01 17.70 -5.31
CA LYS A 230 6.90 16.53 -4.44
C LYS A 230 7.25 15.32 -5.28
N ASP A 231 8.55 15.09 -5.46
CA ASP A 231 9.01 13.88 -6.13
C ASP A 231 8.44 12.67 -5.39
N GLY A 232 7.40 12.07 -5.96
CA GLY A 232 6.85 10.83 -5.43
C GLY A 232 7.95 9.79 -5.49
N ALA A 233 8.47 9.38 -4.33
CA ALA A 233 9.46 8.31 -4.25
C ALA A 233 8.95 7.06 -4.99
N ALA A 234 9.85 6.19 -5.44
CA ALA A 234 9.41 4.94 -6.05
C ALA A 234 8.54 4.14 -5.06
N PRO A 235 7.52 3.39 -5.53
CA PRO A 235 6.71 2.54 -4.67
C PRO A 235 7.56 1.58 -3.85
N SER A 236 8.60 0.99 -4.45
CA SER A 236 9.60 0.14 -3.79
C SER A 236 10.30 0.86 -2.63
N ASP A 237 10.82 2.06 -2.87
CA ASP A 237 11.47 2.89 -1.85
C ASP A 237 10.48 3.30 -0.73
N SER A 238 9.24 3.64 -1.10
CA SER A 238 8.18 4.02 -0.15
C SER A 238 7.76 2.86 0.76
N LEU A 239 7.71 1.63 0.23
CA LEU A 239 7.44 0.42 1.02
C LEU A 239 8.56 0.17 2.04
N ALA A 240 9.82 0.37 1.65
CA ALA A 240 10.95 0.26 2.57
C ALA A 240 10.88 1.32 3.70
N ASP A 241 10.47 2.55 3.38
CA ASP A 241 10.29 3.61 4.38
C ASP A 241 9.11 3.32 5.32
N ILE A 242 8.00 2.76 4.82
CA ILE A 242 6.87 2.28 5.64
C ILE A 242 7.35 1.21 6.63
N ALA A 243 8.07 0.19 6.15
CA ALA A 243 8.62 -0.87 7.00
C ALA A 243 9.59 -0.31 8.06
N ARG A 244 10.51 0.57 7.64
CA ARG A 244 11.48 1.20 8.55
C ARG A 244 10.78 2.02 9.63
N THR A 245 9.80 2.83 9.24
CA THR A 245 9.02 3.66 10.17
C THR A 245 8.29 2.79 11.18
N ALA A 246 7.65 1.71 10.71
CA ALA A 246 6.96 0.76 11.58
C ALA A 246 7.91 0.08 12.57
N HIS A 247 9.10 -0.35 12.15
CA HIS A 247 10.10 -0.96 13.03
C HIS A 247 10.67 0.03 14.05
N LEU A 248 10.99 1.26 13.63
CA LEU A 248 11.53 2.29 14.52
C LEU A 248 10.52 2.67 15.60
N THR A 249 9.27 2.94 15.22
CA THR A 249 8.20 3.26 16.16
C THR A 249 7.94 2.10 17.12
N ALA A 250 7.86 0.87 16.62
CA ALA A 250 7.65 -0.31 17.46
C ALA A 250 8.82 -0.52 18.45
N GLY A 251 10.06 -0.34 18.00
CA GLY A 251 11.25 -0.48 18.84
C GLY A 251 11.30 0.54 19.97
N VAL A 252 10.99 1.81 19.69
CA VAL A 252 10.92 2.87 20.71
C VAL A 252 9.83 2.56 21.74
N ILE A 253 8.65 2.14 21.29
CA ILE A 253 7.54 1.82 22.18
C ILE A 253 7.84 0.59 23.05
N LEU A 254 8.46 -0.45 22.47
CA LEU A 254 8.90 -1.62 23.23
C LEU A 254 9.94 -1.24 24.29
N ALA A 255 10.98 -0.51 23.91
CA ALA A 255 12.04 -0.09 24.83
C ALA A 255 11.49 0.75 25.99
N GLY A 256 10.65 1.75 25.68
CA GLY A 256 9.96 2.55 26.69
C GLY A 256 9.08 1.69 27.60
N GLY A 257 8.32 0.75 27.02
CA GLY A 257 7.49 -0.19 27.74
C GLY A 257 8.27 -1.08 28.71
N VAL A 258 9.42 -1.60 28.29
CA VAL A 258 10.31 -2.40 29.14
C VAL A 258 10.86 -1.57 30.29
N VAL A 259 11.34 -0.35 30.03
CA VAL A 259 11.90 0.54 31.07
C VAL A 259 10.83 0.86 32.12
N VAL A 260 9.62 1.23 31.69
CA VAL A 260 8.50 1.51 32.61
C VAL A 260 8.06 0.25 33.35
N GLY A 261 7.99 -0.89 32.66
CA GLY A 261 7.63 -2.19 33.24
C GLY A 261 8.57 -2.59 34.38
N VAL A 262 9.88 -2.60 34.10
CA VAL A 262 10.91 -2.95 35.09
C VAL A 262 10.99 -1.92 36.21
N GLY A 263 10.97 -0.62 35.87
CA GLY A 263 11.03 0.46 36.85
C GLY A 263 9.83 0.44 37.79
N GLY A 264 8.63 0.22 37.27
CA GLY A 264 7.41 0.11 38.06
C GLY A 264 7.39 -1.10 38.98
N GLN A 265 7.84 -2.26 38.49
CA GLN A 265 7.99 -3.45 39.35
C GLN A 265 9.03 -3.24 40.45
N TYR A 266 10.16 -2.60 40.14
CA TYR A 266 11.18 -2.28 41.12
C TYR A 266 10.69 -1.30 42.17
N ALA A 267 9.96 -0.25 41.77
CA ALA A 267 9.36 0.70 42.70
C ALA A 267 8.34 0.02 43.62
N ALA A 268 7.48 -0.84 43.05
CA ALA A 268 6.44 -1.55 43.80
C ALA A 268 7.05 -2.57 44.78
N ALA A 269 8.17 -3.20 44.43
CA ALA A 269 8.85 -4.16 45.31
C ALA A 269 9.57 -3.50 46.50
N ASN A 270 9.88 -2.19 46.40
CA ASN A 270 10.61 -1.45 47.42
C ASN A 270 9.76 -0.40 48.16
N ASP A 271 8.43 -0.40 47.95
CA ASP A 271 7.48 0.59 48.50
C ASP A 271 7.94 2.05 48.31
N LEU A 272 8.49 2.35 47.12
CA LEU A 272 8.91 3.70 46.71
C LEU A 272 7.74 4.56 46.21
#